data_AF-A0A7J2ZLF8-F1
#
_entry.id   AF-A0A7J2ZLF8-F1
#
_cell.length_a   1.000
_cell.length_b   1.000
_cell.length_c   1.000
_cell.angle_alpha   90.00
_cell.angle_beta   90.00
_cell.angle_gamma   90.00
#
_symmetry.space_group_name_H-M   'P 1'
#
loop_
_entity.id
_entity.type
_entity.pdbx_description
1 polymer ?
#
loop_
_entity_poly.entity_id
_entity_poly.type
_entity_poly.pdbx_seq_one_letter_code
_entity_poly.pdbx_strand_id
1 'polypeptide(L)'
;MYIPKKVFQVMKNDKKVSLIGKIRKVEDKFFLVDDTGEIEILVNGTVEENKLVRVFCYMEEGKLKVNVIQNLEGLNLSVFEKIKKLYSEAGLNV
;
A
#
# COMPACT_ATOMS: atom_id res chain seq x y z
N MET A 1 13.31 -3.72 -5.76
CA MET A 1 12.16 -3.03 -6.38
C MET A 1 10.88 -3.55 -5.74
N TYR A 2 9.90 -2.69 -5.43
CA TYR A 2 8.60 -3.10 -4.91
C TYR A 2 7.61 -3.25 -6.06
N ILE A 3 6.85 -4.33 -6.09
CA ILE A 3 5.87 -4.61 -7.15
C ILE A 3 4.47 -4.21 -6.65
N PRO A 4 3.76 -3.29 -7.32
CA PRO A 4 2.39 -2.97 -6.96
C PRO A 4 1.46 -4.17 -7.13
N LYS A 5 0.63 -4.46 -6.13
CA LYS A 5 -0.37 -5.54 -6.15
C LYS A 5 -1.63 -5.15 -5.41
N LYS A 6 -2.74 -5.82 -5.74
CA LYS A 6 -3.94 -5.89 -4.89
C LYS A 6 -3.75 -6.95 -3.80
N VAL A 7 -4.51 -6.84 -2.71
CA VAL A 7 -4.41 -7.76 -1.57
C VAL A 7 -4.59 -9.22 -1.99
N PHE A 8 -5.58 -9.52 -2.84
CA PHE A 8 -5.83 -10.90 -3.29
C PHE A 8 -4.69 -11.52 -4.13
N GLN A 9 -3.80 -10.70 -4.70
CA GLN A 9 -2.71 -11.13 -5.59
C GLN A 9 -1.42 -11.45 -4.83
N VAL A 10 -1.40 -11.20 -3.52
CA VAL A 10 -0.22 -11.45 -2.68
C VAL A 10 -0.04 -12.96 -2.54
N MET A 11 1.12 -13.44 -2.97
CA MET A 11 1.51 -14.85 -2.93
C MET A 11 2.67 -15.05 -1.97
N LYS A 12 2.82 -16.26 -1.42
CA LYS A 12 3.88 -16.60 -0.45
C LYS A 12 5.31 -16.44 -0.99
N ASN A 13 5.49 -16.48 -2.31
CA ASN A 13 6.79 -16.31 -2.97
C ASN A 13 7.10 -14.84 -3.35
N ASP A 14 6.21 -13.91 -3.05
CA ASP A 14 6.45 -12.50 -3.30
C ASP A 14 7.60 -11.98 -2.43
N LYS A 15 8.61 -11.37 -3.05
CA LYS A 15 9.75 -10.82 -2.30
C LYS A 15 9.43 -9.45 -1.70
N LYS A 16 8.98 -8.49 -2.52
CA LYS A 16 8.73 -7.09 -2.14
C LYS A 16 7.52 -6.56 -2.91
N VAL A 17 6.49 -6.13 -2.19
CA VAL A 17 5.22 -5.67 -2.77
C VAL A 17 4.83 -4.30 -2.22
N SER A 18 4.15 -3.49 -3.04
CA SER A 18 3.47 -2.28 -2.57
C SER A 18 1.97 -2.48 -2.66
N LEU A 19 1.26 -2.28 -1.56
CA LEU A 19 -0.18 -2.43 -1.46
C LEU A 19 -0.81 -1.08 -1.14
N ILE A 20 -2.03 -0.83 -1.61
CA ILE A 20 -2.79 0.38 -1.26
C ILE A 20 -4.08 -0.08 -0.60
N GLY A 21 -4.39 0.48 0.58
CA GLY A 21 -5.57 0.10 1.34
C GLY A 21 -5.74 0.93 2.60
N LYS A 22 -6.73 0.60 3.40
CA LYS A 22 -6.93 1.17 4.73
C LYS A 22 -6.42 0.23 5.81
N ILE A 23 -5.85 0.81 6.86
CA ILE A 23 -5.39 0.03 8.01
C ILE A 23 -6.55 -0.17 8.99
N ARG A 24 -6.79 -1.42 9.34
CA ARG A 24 -7.75 -1.85 10.37
C ARG A 24 -6.99 -2.55 11.48
N LYS A 25 -7.27 -2.22 12.73
CA LYS A 25 -6.75 -2.95 13.88
C LYS A 25 -7.83 -3.88 14.44
N VAL A 26 -7.44 -5.11 14.78
CA VAL A 26 -8.27 -6.06 15.52
C VAL A 26 -7.39 -6.63 16.62
N GLU A 27 -7.74 -6.34 17.88
CA GLU A 27 -6.91 -6.68 19.05
C GLU A 27 -5.47 -6.16 18.88
N ASP A 28 -4.47 -7.05 18.87
CA ASP A 28 -3.05 -6.72 18.70
C ASP A 28 -2.54 -6.91 17.25
N LYS A 29 -3.45 -7.09 16.29
CA LYS A 29 -3.12 -7.34 14.89
C LYS A 29 -3.54 -6.19 13.98
N PHE A 30 -2.70 -5.94 12.97
CA PHE A 30 -2.98 -4.96 11.92
C PHE A 30 -3.31 -5.66 10.61
N PHE A 31 -4.32 -5.15 9.93
CA PHE A 31 -4.76 -5.63 8.63
C PHE A 31 -4.75 -4.47 7.64
N LEU A 32 -4.30 -4.76 6.43
CA LEU A 32 -4.51 -3.87 5.29
C LEU A 32 -5.72 -4.38 4.50
N VAL A 33 -6.69 -3.49 4.28
CA VAL A 33 -7.95 -3.80 3.60
C VAL A 33 -8.05 -2.99 2.32
N ASP A 34 -8.29 -3.65 1.19
CA ASP A 34 -8.64 -3.03 -0.09
C ASP A 34 -9.98 -3.56 -0.62
N ASP A 35 -10.33 -3.21 -1.86
CA ASP A 35 -11.53 -3.66 -2.56
C ASP A 35 -11.54 -5.16 -2.93
N THR A 36 -10.42 -5.85 -2.76
CA THR A 36 -10.24 -7.26 -3.15
C THR A 36 -10.09 -8.19 -1.95
N GLY A 37 -9.85 -7.66 -0.75
CA GLY A 37 -9.79 -8.44 0.48
C GLY A 37 -9.03 -7.76 1.59
N GLU A 38 -8.62 -8.57 2.57
CA GLU A 38 -7.81 -8.14 3.70
C GLU A 38 -6.62 -9.08 3.90
N ILE A 39 -5.50 -8.52 4.38
CA ILE A 39 -4.29 -9.28 4.70
C ILE A 39 -3.67 -8.77 5.98
N GLU A 40 -3.26 -9.70 6.85
CA GLU A 40 -2.52 -9.39 8.06
C GLU A 40 -1.14 -8.83 7.70
N ILE A 41 -0.79 -7.71 8.31
CA ILE A 41 0.51 -7.05 8.15
C ILE A 41 1.19 -6.92 9.51
N LEU A 42 2.48 -7.24 9.54
CA LEU A 42 3.30 -7.05 10.73
C LEU A 42 3.95 -5.67 10.67
N VAL A 43 3.61 -4.82 11.64
CA VAL A 43 4.14 -3.46 11.73
C VAL A 43 4.98 -3.31 12.99
N ASN A 44 6.18 -2.77 12.83
CA ASN A 44 7.02 -2.36 13.96
C ASN A 44 6.69 -0.91 14.31
N GLY A 45 5.77 -0.70 15.24
CA GLY A 45 5.42 0.63 15.76
C GLY A 45 3.92 0.91 15.78
N THR A 46 3.57 2.18 16.01
CA THR A 46 2.19 2.66 15.99
C THR A 46 1.77 3.03 14.57
N VAL A 47 0.51 2.73 14.25
CA VAL A 47 -0.08 3.06 12.96
C VAL A 47 -1.45 3.67 13.17
N GLU A 48 -1.77 4.68 12.37
CA GLU A 48 -3.06 5.33 12.40
C GLU A 48 -4.11 4.49 11.63
N GLU A 49 -5.20 4.17 12.31
CA GLU A 49 -6.30 3.39 11.74
C GLU A 49 -7.18 4.22 10.79
N ASN A 50 -7.89 3.53 9.90
CA ASN A 50 -8.87 4.08 8.95
C ASN A 50 -8.32 5.05 7.89
N LYS A 51 -7.00 5.28 7.86
CA LYS A 51 -6.34 6.11 6.85
C LYS A 51 -6.06 5.32 5.58
N LEU A 52 -6.23 5.98 4.43
CA LEU A 52 -5.78 5.43 3.15
C LEU A 52 -4.26 5.54 3.06
N VAL A 53 -3.59 4.39 2.89
CA VAL A 53 -2.13 4.33 2.88
C VAL A 53 -1.62 3.47 1.72
N ARG A 54 -0.38 3.73 1.30
CA ARG A 54 0.43 2.78 0.53
C ARG A 54 1.42 2.12 1.47
N VAL A 55 1.39 0.79 1.54
CA VAL A 55 2.26 0.00 2.40
C VAL A 55 3.28 -0.73 1.54
N PHE A 56 4.55 -0.56 1.86
CA PHE A 56 5.65 -1.28 1.24
C PHE A 56 6.05 -2.44 2.14
N CYS A 57 5.84 -3.67 1.66
CA CYS A 57 6.03 -4.88 2.44
C CYS A 57 7.01 -5.85 1.79
N TYR A 58 7.55 -6.75 2.59
CA TYR A 58 8.31 -7.91 2.13
C TYR A 58 7.84 -9.18 2.86
N MET A 59 7.97 -10.32 2.19
CA MET A 59 7.63 -11.60 2.81
C MET A 59 8.83 -12.13 3.57
N GLU A 60 8.63 -12.46 4.84
CA GLU A 60 9.63 -13.08 5.70
C GLU A 60 8.95 -14.16 6.55
N GLU A 61 9.44 -15.40 6.47
CA GLU A 61 8.87 -16.55 7.19
C GLU A 61 7.35 -16.76 6.93
N GLY A 62 6.90 -16.43 5.71
CA GLY A 62 5.49 -16.53 5.32
C GLY A 62 4.59 -15.45 5.91
N LYS A 63 5.17 -14.42 6.56
CA LYS A 63 4.45 -13.27 7.09
C LYS A 63 4.82 -12.01 6.31
N LEU A 64 3.84 -11.13 6.12
CA LEU A 64 4.02 -9.89 5.39
C LEU A 64 4.49 -8.79 6.35
N LYS A 65 5.78 -8.48 6.35
CA LYS A 65 6.37 -7.44 7.19
C LYS A 65 6.37 -6.10 6.47
N VAL A 66 5.98 -5.06 7.20
CA VAL A 66 5.95 -3.69 6.70
C VAL A 66 7.31 -3.05 6.85
N ASN A 67 7.81 -2.49 5.75
CA ASN A 67 9.03 -1.70 5.73
C ASN A 67 8.74 -0.20 5.83
N VAL A 68 7.74 0.29 5.07
CA VAL A 68 7.36 1.70 5.04
C VAL A 68 5.84 1.82 4.86
N ILE A 69 5.22 2.76 5.59
CA ILE A 69 3.83 3.18 5.40
C ILE A 69 3.85 4.62 4.89
N GLN A 70 3.24 4.84 3.73
CA GLN A 70 3.04 6.16 3.15
C GLN A 70 1.58 6.55 3.31
N ASN A 71 1.31 7.61 4.06
CA ASN A 71 -0.03 8.17 4.15
C ASN A 71 -0.44 8.79 2.80
N LEU A 72 -1.63 8.45 2.31
CA LEU A 72 -2.23 9.00 1.08
C LEU A 72 -3.42 9.93 1.39
N GLU A 73 -3.78 10.12 2.67
CA GLU A 73 -4.71 11.17 3.06
C GLU A 73 -4.14 12.54 2.68
N GLY A 74 -4.99 13.37 2.07
CA GLY A 74 -4.57 14.68 1.55
C GLY A 74 -3.78 14.61 0.25
N LEU A 75 -3.71 13.44 -0.43
CA LEU A 75 -3.25 13.38 -1.81
C LEU A 75 -4.15 14.30 -2.64
N ASN A 76 -3.61 15.47 -2.99
CA ASN A 76 -4.37 16.46 -3.72
C ASN A 76 -4.57 15.94 -5.14
N LEU A 77 -5.74 15.35 -5.39
CA LEU A 77 -6.11 14.78 -6.69
C LEU A 77 -5.91 15.79 -7.82
N SER A 78 -6.11 17.09 -7.56
CA SER A 78 -5.85 18.12 -8.57
C SER A 78 -4.37 18.24 -8.94
N VAL A 79 -3.45 18.01 -7.99
CA VAL A 79 -2.00 17.97 -8.27
C VAL A 79 -1.66 16.70 -9.04
N PHE A 80 -2.25 15.56 -8.65
CA PHE A 80 -2.05 14.30 -9.36
C PHE A 80 -2.52 14.39 -10.82
N GLU A 81 -3.69 14.99 -11.07
CA GLU A 81 -4.19 15.22 -12.44
C GLU A 81 -3.34 16.22 -13.22
N LYS A 82 -2.86 17.30 -12.58
CA LYS A 82 -1.92 18.23 -13.22
C LYS A 82 -0.63 17.54 -13.64
N ILE A 83 -0.07 16.68 -12.79
CA ILE A 83 1.11 15.89 -13.11
C ILE A 83 0.80 14.95 -14.27
N LYS A 84 -0.30 14.18 -14.20
CA LYS A 84 -0.70 13.28 -15.29
C LYS A 84 -0.85 14.01 -16.63
N LYS A 85 -1.44 15.21 -16.62
CA LYS A 85 -1.57 16.08 -17.79
C LYS A 85 -0.20 16.53 -18.33
N LEU A 86 0.69 17.02 -17.46
CA LEU A 86 2.04 17.44 -17.83
C LEU A 86 2.86 16.30 -18.46
N TYR A 87 2.78 15.09 -17.89
CA TYR A 87 3.46 13.91 -18.42
C TYR A 87 2.88 13.50 -19.79
N SER A 88 1.55 13.54 -19.94
CA SER A 88 0.89 13.29 -21.23
C SER A 88 1.28 14.32 -22.30
N GLU A 89 1.37 15.60 -21.94
CA GLU A 89 1.82 16.68 -22.83
C GLU A 89 3.29 16.49 -23.25
N ALA A 90 4.11 15.91 -22.36
CA ALA A 90 5.50 15.56 -22.63
C ALA A 90 5.69 14.22 -23.37
N GLY A 91 4.61 13.53 -23.75
CA GLY A 91 4.65 12.24 -24.44
C GLY A 91 5.08 11.05 -23.56
N LEU A 92 5.08 11.22 -22.24
CA LEU A 92 5.44 10.20 -21.26
C LEU A 92 4.15 9.65 -20.64
N ASN A 93 3.76 8.43 -20.99
CA ASN A 93 2.56 7.81 -20.40
C ASN A 93 2.88 7.28 -18.98
N VAL A 94 2.12 7.77 -17.99
CA VAL A 94 2.12 7.34 -16.57
C VAL A 94 0.79 6.74 -16.17
#